data_AF-A0A2R7P8Z8-F1
#
_entry.id   AF-A0A2R7P8Z8-F1
#
_cell.length_a   1.000
_cell.length_b   1.000
_cell.length_c   1.000
_cell.angle_alpha   90.00
_cell.angle_beta   90.00
_cell.angle_gamma   90.00
#
_symmetry.space_group_name_H-M   'P 1'
#
loop_
_entity.id
_entity.type
_entity.pdbx_description
1 polymer ?
#
loop_
_entity_poly.entity_id
_entity_poly.type
_entity_poly.pdbx_seq_one_letter_code
_entity_poly.pdbx_strand_id
1 'polypeptide(L)' 'MNKVEIVSILTKRIFKKTLEIQKNYPELYELLDETPLFFSFTEKDITIKDLRQYLTSLIMQKKYFEKRI' A
#
# COMPACT_ATOMS: atom_id res chain seq x y z
N MET A 1 14.01 19.06 -9.86
CA MET A 1 12.63 18.51 -9.90
C MET A 1 11.89 19.07 -8.70
N ASN A 2 10.79 19.77 -8.92
CA ASN A 2 9.96 20.37 -7.89
C ASN A 2 9.24 19.27 -7.07
N LYS A 3 9.00 19.51 -5.77
CA LYS A 3 8.19 18.64 -4.90
C LYS A 3 6.86 18.23 -5.55
N VAL A 4 6.20 19.14 -6.26
CA VAL A 4 4.95 18.88 -7.01
C VAL A 4 5.14 17.87 -8.13
N GLU A 5 6.25 17.95 -8.86
CA GLU A 5 6.59 16.98 -9.92
C GLU A 5 6.89 15.60 -9.34
N ILE A 6 7.60 15.55 -8.21
CA ILE A 6 7.89 14.30 -7.49
C ILE A 6 6.59 13.62 -7.04
N VAL A 7 5.69 14.38 -6.42
CA VAL A 7 4.38 13.86 -5.99
C VAL A 7 3.61 13.32 -7.19
N SER A 8 3.52 14.07 -8.29
CA SER A 8 2.83 13.64 -9.52
C SER A 8 3.39 12.34 -10.10
N ILE A 9 4.72 12.20 -10.14
CA ILE A 9 5.39 10.99 -10.64
C ILE A 9 5.09 9.80 -9.71
N LEU A 10 5.18 10.00 -8.40
CA LEU A 10 4.92 8.94 -7.42
C LEU A 10 3.45 8.49 -7.48
N THR A 11 2.50 9.42 -7.53
CA THR A 11 1.07 9.10 -7.67
C THR A 11 0.80 8.27 -8.92
N LYS A 12 1.38 8.64 -10.07
CA LYS A 12 1.24 7.85 -11.31
C LYS A 12 1.80 6.43 -11.18
N ARG A 13 2.95 6.29 -10.52
CA ARG A 13 3.59 4.98 -10.29
C ARG A 13 2.77 4.10 -9.35
N ILE A 14 2.26 4.69 -8.26
CA ILE A 14 1.38 4.01 -7.31
C ILE A 14 0.13 3.53 -8.04
N PHE A 15 -0.56 4.43 -8.75
CA PHE A 15 -1.79 4.10 -9.48
C PHE A 15 -1.60 2.98 -10.50
N LYS A 16 -0.51 3.03 -11.29
CA LYS A 16 -0.18 1.97 -12.24
C LYS A 16 -0.02 0.61 -11.54
N LYS A 17 0.70 0.58 -10.41
CA LYS A 17 0.89 -0.66 -9.65
C LYS A 17 -0.39 -1.16 -9.01
N THR A 18 -1.23 -0.27 -8.50
CA THR A 18 -2.55 -0.60 -7.97
C THR A 18 -3.45 -1.25 -9.03
N LEU A 19 -3.48 -0.71 -10.26
CA LEU A 19 -4.22 -1.32 -11.38
C LEU A 19 -3.65 -2.68 -11.80
N GLU A 20 -2.33 -2.83 -11.82
CA GLU A 20 -1.69 -4.13 -12.09
C GLU A 20 -2.06 -5.18 -11.03
N ILE A 21 -2.16 -4.78 -9.77
CA ILE A 21 -2.58 -5.67 -8.67
C ILE A 21 -4.06 -6.02 -8.81
N GLN A 22 -4.94 -5.03 -9.01
CA GLN A 22 -6.39 -5.26 -9.21
C GLN A 22 -6.66 -6.24 -10.35
N LYS A 23 -5.97 -6.08 -11.47
CA LYS A 23 -6.18 -6.92 -12.65
C LYS A 23 -5.68 -8.35 -12.47
N ASN A 24 -4.50 -8.53 -11.88
CA ASN A 24 -3.83 -9.85 -11.84
C ASN A 24 -4.07 -10.61 -10.53
N TYR A 25 -4.41 -9.90 -9.45
CA TYR A 25 -4.58 -10.43 -8.09
C TYR A 25 -5.77 -9.72 -7.40
N PRO A 26 -7.00 -9.87 -7.92
CA PRO A 26 -8.17 -9.16 -7.39
C PRO A 26 -8.42 -9.46 -5.90
N GLU A 27 -8.17 -10.69 -5.44
CA GLU A 27 -8.27 -11.08 -4.02
C GLU A 27 -7.30 -10.27 -3.13
N LEU A 28 -6.08 -10.01 -3.61
CA LEU A 28 -5.12 -9.16 -2.90
C LEU A 28 -5.54 -7.70 -2.95
N TYR A 29 -6.17 -7.27 -4.04
CA TYR A 29 -6.68 -5.90 -4.18
C TYR A 29 -7.83 -5.62 -3.22
N GLU A 30 -8.72 -6.57 -2.98
CA GLU A 30 -9.78 -6.46 -1.96
C GLU A 30 -9.18 -6.26 -0.55
N LEU A 31 -8.04 -6.90 -0.25
CA LEU A 31 -7.32 -6.70 1.02
C LEU A 31 -6.56 -5.37 1.10
N LEU A 32 -6.31 -4.68 -0.02
CA LEU A 32 -5.72 -3.33 -0.01
C LEU A 32 -6.74 -2.25 0.37
N ASP A 33 -8.02 -2.52 0.14
CA ASP A 33 -9.14 -1.64 0.54
C ASP A 33 -9.36 -1.65 2.07
N GLU A 34 -8.91 -2.71 2.75
CA GLU A 34 -8.69 -2.68 4.19
C GLU A 34 -7.54 -1.70 4.49
N THR A 35 -7.91 -0.41 4.53
CA THR A 35 -7.06 0.68 5.00
C THR A 35 -6.29 0.16 6.21
N PRO A 36 -4.95 0.15 6.18
CA PRO A 36 -4.17 -0.44 7.26
C PRO A 36 -4.66 0.11 8.59
N LEU A 37 -5.08 -0.79 9.49
CA LEU A 37 -5.64 -0.49 10.82
C LEU A 37 -4.78 0.45 11.68
N PHE A 38 -3.56 0.74 11.23
CA PHE A 38 -2.52 1.46 11.95
C PHE A 38 -2.33 2.90 11.44
N PHE A 39 -2.99 3.33 10.36
CA PHE A 39 -2.98 4.75 10.02
C PHE A 39 -3.84 5.50 11.03
N SER A 40 -3.17 6.27 11.89
CA SER A 40 -3.79 7.26 12.76
C SER A 40 -4.62 8.22 11.90
N PHE A 41 -5.95 8.10 11.93
CA PHE A 41 -6.86 9.06 11.29
C PHE A 41 -6.66 10.51 11.79
N THR A 42 -5.94 10.66 12.91
CA THR A 42 -5.64 11.93 13.56
C THR A 42 -4.33 12.58 13.13
N GLU A 43 -3.39 11.84 12.53
CA GLU A 43 -2.12 12.39 12.05
C GLU A 43 -2.23 12.73 10.55
N LYS A 44 -2.08 14.02 10.21
CA LYS A 44 -2.27 14.54 8.85
C LYS A 44 -1.18 14.11 7.86
N ASP A 45 -0.01 13.70 8.35
CA ASP A 45 1.15 13.37 7.53
C ASP A 45 1.59 11.91 7.77
N ILE A 46 1.71 11.14 6.70
CA ILE A 46 2.23 9.77 6.73
C ILE A 46 3.72 9.82 7.10
N THR A 47 4.09 9.16 8.20
CA THR A 47 5.47 9.08 8.66
C THR A 47 6.21 7.87 8.06
N ILE A 48 7.54 7.88 8.14
CA ILE A 48 8.38 6.72 7.77
C ILE A 48 8.03 5.49 8.62
N LYS A 49 7.59 5.71 9.87
CA LYS A 49 7.18 4.63 10.77
C LYS A 49 5.91 3.95 10.25
N ASP A 50 4.93 4.73 9.80
CA ASP A 50 3.68 4.20 9.25
C ASP A 50 3.94 3.39 7.97
N LEU A 51 4.82 3.89 7.10
CA LEU A 51 5.25 3.14 5.91
C LEU A 51 5.93 1.80 6.28
N ARG A 52 6.81 1.79 7.29
CA ARG A 52 7.45 0.55 7.76
C ARG A 52 6.45 -0.43 8.34
N GLN A 53 5.48 0.05 9.11
CA GLN A 53 4.42 -0.79 9.68
C GLN A 53 3.54 -1.38 8.58
N TYR A 54 3.16 -0.57 7.60
CA TYR A 54 2.38 -1.05 6.45
C TYR A 54 3.12 -2.09 5.61
N LEU A 55 4.40 -1.86 5.29
CA LEU A 55 5.20 -2.87 4.58
C LEU A 55 5.33 -4.18 5.37
N THR A 56 5.44 -4.08 6.70
CA THR A 56 5.50 -5.26 7.57
C THR A 56 4.17 -6.02 7.57
N SER A 57 3.03 -5.33 7.59
CA SER A 57 1.72 -5.99 7.51
C SER A 57 1.53 -6.70 6.17
N LEU A 58 1.91 -6.08 5.05
CA LEU A 58 1.87 -6.72 3.72
C LEU A 58 2.73 -7.99 3.66
N ILE A 59 3.94 -7.97 4.22
CA ILE A 59 4.82 -9.15 4.28
C ILE A 59 4.15 -10.28 5.09
N MET A 60 3.51 -9.96 6.22
CA MET A 60 2.82 -10.96 7.04
C MET A 60 1.60 -11.55 6.33
N GLN A 61 0.77 -10.71 5.71
CA GLN A 61 -0.40 -11.16 4.93
C GLN A 61 0.03 -12.08 3.78
N LYS A 62 1.09 -11.71 3.05
CA LYS A 62 1.66 -12.55 2.00
C LYS A 62 2.10 -13.92 2.54
N LYS A 63 2.87 -13.95 3.63
CA LYS A 63 3.33 -15.21 4.25
C LYS A 63 2.17 -16.08 4.73
N TYR A 64 1.09 -15.46 5.22
CA TYR A 64 -0.10 -16.17 5.66
C TYR A 64 -0.85 -16.79 4.47
N PHE A 65 -1.00 -16.05 3.38
CA PHE A 65 -1.61 -16.54 2.14
C PHE A 65 -0.81 -17.70 1.54
N GLU A 66 0.52 -17.58 1.45
CA GLU A 66 1.40 -18.64 0.95
C GLU A 66 1.36 -19.92 1.81
N LYS A 67 1.01 -19.84 3.10
CA LYS A 67 0.85 -21.01 3.99
C LYS A 67 -0.50 -21.71 3.85
N ARG A 68 -1.48 -21.07 3.20
CA ARG A 68 -2.83 -21.63 2.99
C ARG A 68 -2.95 -22.38 1.65
N ILE A 69 -1.93 -22.33 0.80
CA ILE A 69 -1.78 -23.08 -0.45
C ILE A 69 -0.89 -24.28 -0.18
#